data_AF-A0AA37FLS6-F1
#
_entry.id   AF-A0AA37FLS6-F1
#
_cell.length_a   1.000
_cell.length_b   1.000
_cell.length_c   1.000
_cell.angle_alpha   90.00
_cell.angle_beta   90.00
_cell.angle_gamma   90.00
#
_symmetry.space_group_name_H-M   'P 1'
#
loop_
_entity.id
_entity.type
_entity.pdbx_description
1 polymer ?
#
loop_
_entity_poly.entity_id
_entity_poly.type
_entity_poly.pdbx_seq_one_letter_code
_entity_poly.pdbx_strand_id
1 'polypeptide(L)'
;MGADALAGQGLAMLHALQQAHYQQGRRIAEPAVLAELAQELGLAAQAFHAELQRYSGQVLAEHLVASRRALAQLGGGGFPTLALERDGQLQVLDIGAYLGRPEAWREFLLRGLVEAQPATAQASCAVDGSGDC
;
A
#
# COMPACT_ATOMS: atom_id res chain seq x y z
N MET A 1 -8.75 3.17 -3.02
CA MET A 1 -9.53 2.63 -4.17
C MET A 1 -10.94 2.29 -3.71
N GLY A 2 -11.95 2.20 -4.59
CA GLY A 2 -13.35 1.95 -4.17
C GLY A 2 -13.55 0.70 -3.29
N ALA A 3 -12.92 -0.44 -3.63
CA ALA A 3 -13.00 -1.67 -2.81
C ALA A 3 -12.31 -1.53 -1.44
N ASP A 4 -11.25 -0.74 -1.37
CA ASP A 4 -10.55 -0.43 -0.12
C ASP A 4 -11.42 0.43 0.80
N ALA A 5 -12.10 1.43 0.22
CA ALA A 5 -13.01 2.30 0.95
C ALA A 5 -14.25 1.56 1.48
N LEU A 6 -14.69 0.48 0.82
CA LEU A 6 -15.89 -0.27 1.21
C LEU A 6 -15.64 -1.33 2.29
N ALA A 7 -14.50 -2.02 2.22
CA ALA A 7 -14.25 -3.18 3.08
C ALA A 7 -12.76 -3.44 3.38
N GLY A 8 -11.85 -2.51 3.06
CA GLY A 8 -10.40 -2.74 3.16
C GLY A 8 -9.90 -3.81 2.16
N GLN A 9 -10.67 -4.08 1.10
CA GLN A 9 -10.39 -5.14 0.13
C GLN A 9 -9.55 -4.65 -1.07
N GLY A 10 -8.79 -3.56 -0.90
CA GLY A 10 -8.00 -2.97 -1.99
C GLY A 10 -7.00 -3.95 -2.63
N LEU A 11 -6.31 -4.76 -1.82
CA LEU A 11 -5.37 -5.78 -2.31
C LEU A 11 -6.07 -6.97 -2.97
N ALA A 12 -7.21 -7.41 -2.43
CA ALA A 12 -8.00 -8.48 -3.05
C ALA A 12 -8.52 -8.04 -4.43
N MET A 13 -9.01 -6.80 -4.54
CA MET A 13 -9.42 -6.20 -5.80
C MET A 13 -8.26 -6.08 -6.80
N LEU A 14 -7.08 -5.63 -6.35
CA LEU A 14 -5.90 -5.56 -7.20
C LEU A 14 -5.51 -6.94 -7.75
N HIS A 15 -5.53 -7.97 -6.90
CA HIS A 15 -5.23 -9.34 -7.31
C HIS A 15 -6.25 -9.87 -8.34
N ALA A 16 -7.55 -9.66 -8.09
CA ALA A 16 -8.60 -10.04 -9.03
C ALA A 16 -8.45 -9.34 -10.39
N LEU A 17 -8.10 -8.04 -10.39
CA LEU A 17 -7.83 -7.28 -11.62
C LEU A 17 -6.63 -7.83 -12.40
N GLN A 18 -5.54 -8.18 -11.72
CA GLN A 18 -4.36 -8.76 -12.34
C GLN A 18 -4.67 -10.13 -12.98
N GLN A 19 -5.44 -10.98 -12.29
CA GLN A 19 -5.89 -12.26 -12.84
C GLN A 19 -6.81 -12.06 -14.06
N ALA A 20 -7.79 -11.17 -13.95
CA ALA A 20 -8.72 -10.85 -15.02
C ALA A 20 -7.99 -10.34 -16.27
N HIS A 21 -6.99 -9.48 -16.10
CA HIS A 21 -6.24 -8.93 -17.23
C HIS A 21 -5.25 -9.93 -17.82
N TYR A 22 -4.34 -10.47 -17.00
CA TYR A 22 -3.20 -11.25 -17.50
C TYR A 22 -3.50 -12.73 -17.74
N GLN A 23 -4.48 -13.31 -17.03
CA GLN A 23 -4.82 -14.74 -17.20
C GLN A 23 -6.05 -14.92 -18.07
N GLN A 24 -7.05 -14.04 -17.92
CA GLN A 24 -8.36 -14.19 -18.58
C GLN A 24 -8.53 -13.28 -19.80
N GLY A 25 -7.63 -12.32 -20.04
CA GLY A 25 -7.72 -11.38 -21.16
C GLY A 25 -8.90 -10.41 -21.09
N ARG A 26 -9.50 -10.21 -19.91
CA ARG A 26 -10.63 -9.31 -19.71
C ARG A 26 -10.20 -7.85 -19.81
N ARG A 27 -11.12 -7.02 -20.30
CA ARG A 27 -10.92 -5.57 -20.44
C ARG A 27 -11.20 -4.84 -19.12
N ILE A 28 -10.21 -4.82 -18.23
CA ILE A 28 -10.32 -4.16 -16.91
C ILE A 28 -10.48 -2.63 -16.97
N ALA A 29 -10.39 -2.02 -18.15
CA ALA A 29 -10.72 -0.62 -18.37
C ALA A 29 -12.25 -0.36 -18.42
N GLU A 30 -13.06 -1.41 -18.58
CA GLU A 30 -14.52 -1.31 -18.66
C GLU A 30 -15.15 -1.33 -17.26
N PRO A 31 -15.99 -0.34 -16.90
CA PRO A 31 -16.61 -0.28 -15.57
C PRO A 31 -17.46 -1.51 -15.21
N ALA A 32 -18.07 -2.16 -16.21
CA ALA A 32 -18.85 -3.39 -16.01
C ALA A 32 -17.97 -4.54 -15.50
N VAL A 33 -16.78 -4.73 -16.10
CA VAL A 33 -15.80 -5.74 -15.67
C VAL A 33 -15.34 -5.47 -14.24
N LEU A 34 -15.11 -4.20 -13.88
CA LEU A 34 -14.76 -3.82 -12.51
C LEU A 34 -15.86 -4.16 -11.50
N ALA A 35 -17.13 -3.93 -11.87
CA ALA A 35 -18.27 -4.24 -11.01
C ALA A 35 -18.47 -5.75 -10.82
N GLU A 36 -18.31 -6.54 -11.88
CA GLU A 36 -18.37 -8.01 -11.82
C GLU A 36 -17.30 -8.56 -10.87
N LEU A 37 -16.05 -8.11 -11.00
CA LEU A 37 -14.97 -8.52 -10.11
C LEU A 37 -15.23 -8.14 -8.64
N ALA A 38 -15.81 -6.96 -8.41
CA ALA A 38 -16.20 -6.56 -7.06
C ALA A 38 -17.30 -7.47 -6.48
N GLN A 39 -18.28 -7.87 -7.30
CA GLN A 39 -19.33 -8.82 -6.88
C GLN A 39 -18.77 -10.20 -6.57
N GLU A 40 -17.81 -10.70 -7.36
CA GLU A 40 -17.10 -11.96 -7.09
C GLU A 40 -16.39 -11.93 -5.74
N LEU A 41 -15.95 -10.74 -5.28
CA LEU A 41 -15.36 -10.50 -3.96
C LEU A 41 -16.38 -10.28 -2.84
N GLY A 42 -17.68 -10.37 -3.13
CA GLY A 42 -18.78 -10.18 -2.19
C GLY A 42 -19.19 -8.73 -1.97
N LEU A 43 -18.70 -7.78 -2.78
CA LEU A 43 -19.09 -6.37 -2.69
C LEU A 43 -20.42 -6.13 -3.42
N ALA A 44 -21.32 -5.38 -2.79
CA ALA A 44 -22.57 -4.99 -3.43
C ALA A 44 -22.30 -4.10 -4.65
N ALA A 45 -22.74 -4.53 -5.85
CA ALA A 45 -22.45 -3.82 -7.10
C ALA A 45 -22.84 -2.35 -7.08
N GLN A 46 -23.99 -2.00 -6.52
CA GLN A 46 -24.45 -0.61 -6.46
C GLN A 46 -23.54 0.26 -5.57
N ALA A 47 -23.11 -0.28 -4.43
CA ALA A 47 -22.20 0.42 -3.52
C ALA A 47 -20.81 0.58 -4.15
N PHE A 48 -20.31 -0.49 -4.80
CA PHE A 48 -19.06 -0.43 -5.54
C PHE A 48 -19.10 0.57 -6.69
N HIS A 49 -20.20 0.59 -7.46
CA HIS A 49 -20.36 1.55 -8.54
C HIS A 49 -20.38 3.00 -8.02
N ALA A 50 -21.11 3.27 -6.94
CA ALA A 50 -21.13 4.59 -6.32
C ALA A 50 -19.73 5.03 -5.87
N GLU A 51 -18.96 4.15 -5.25
CA GLU A 51 -17.58 4.43 -4.87
C GLU A 51 -16.65 4.61 -6.07
N LEU A 52 -16.81 3.81 -7.12
CA LEU A 52 -16.05 3.95 -8.36
C LEU A 52 -16.28 5.34 -8.99
N GLN A 53 -17.53 5.81 -9.01
CA GLN A 53 -17.86 7.15 -9.48
C GLN A 53 -17.28 8.23 -8.56
N ARG A 54 -17.37 8.06 -7.25
CA ARG A 54 -16.80 9.01 -6.27
C ARG A 54 -15.29 9.18 -6.40
N TYR A 55 -14.59 8.08 -6.67
CA TYR A 55 -13.14 8.10 -6.88
C TYR A 55 -12.75 8.54 -8.30
N SER A 56 -13.69 8.74 -9.23
CA SER A 56 -13.40 9.18 -10.59
C SER A 56 -13.07 10.68 -10.66
N GLY A 57 -12.46 11.11 -11.77
CA GLY A 57 -12.15 12.52 -12.01
C GLY A 57 -11.05 13.05 -11.07
N GLN A 58 -11.38 14.10 -10.30
CA GLN A 58 -10.41 14.85 -9.51
C GLN A 58 -9.76 14.01 -8.40
N VAL A 59 -10.52 13.17 -7.71
CA VAL A 59 -9.99 12.34 -6.61
C VAL A 59 -8.94 11.35 -7.14
N LEU A 60 -9.19 10.72 -8.29
CA LEU A 60 -8.20 9.87 -8.95
C LEU A 60 -6.97 10.66 -9.40
N ALA A 61 -7.17 11.85 -9.97
CA ALA A 61 -6.07 12.69 -10.44
C ALA A 61 -5.14 13.10 -9.29
N GLU A 62 -5.71 13.55 -8.17
CA GLU A 62 -4.96 13.90 -6.95
C GLU A 62 -4.20 12.69 -6.39
N HIS A 63 -4.85 11.53 -6.34
CA HIS A 63 -4.21 10.30 -5.89
C HIS A 63 -3.04 9.89 -6.79
N LEU A 64 -3.17 10.04 -8.12
CA LEU A 64 -2.10 9.76 -9.07
C LEU A 64 -0.93 10.74 -8.92
N VAL A 65 -1.20 12.03 -8.74
CA VAL A 65 -0.16 13.05 -8.50
C VAL A 65 0.57 12.76 -7.19
N ALA A 66 -0.15 12.47 -6.12
CA ALA A 66 0.44 12.13 -4.82
C ALA A 66 1.32 10.87 -4.91
N SER A 67 0.84 9.82 -5.60
CA SER A 67 1.59 8.57 -5.78
C SER A 67 2.86 8.77 -6.62
N ARG A 68 2.80 9.59 -7.69
CA ARG A 68 4.00 9.92 -8.50
C ARG A 68 5.00 10.76 -7.72
N ARG A 69 4.52 11.70 -6.91
CA ARG A 69 5.37 12.51 -6.01
C ARG A 69 6.09 11.61 -5.00
N ALA A 70 5.37 10.67 -4.38
CA ALA A 70 5.97 9.70 -3.46
C ALA A 70 7.03 8.84 -4.17
N LEU A 71 6.74 8.32 -5.37
CA LEU A 71 7.71 7.56 -6.17
C LEU A 71 8.99 8.37 -6.46
N ALA A 72 8.84 9.64 -6.86
CA ALA A 72 9.96 10.53 -7.14
C ALA A 72 10.80 10.83 -5.89
N GLN A 73 10.17 11.02 -4.72
CA GLN A 73 10.88 11.22 -3.44
C GLN A 73 11.69 10.00 -3.01
N LEU A 74 11.20 8.80 -3.34
CA LEU A 74 11.91 7.55 -3.12
C LEU A 74 13.03 7.28 -4.14
N GLY A 75 13.18 8.13 -5.17
CA GLY A 75 14.11 7.88 -6.28
C GLY A 75 13.74 6.68 -7.15
N GLY A 76 12.48 6.23 -7.10
CA GLY A 76 12.02 5.05 -7.83
C GLY A 76 11.87 5.33 -9.33
N GLY A 77 12.39 4.44 -10.17
CA GLY A 77 12.31 4.55 -11.64
C GLY A 77 10.99 4.09 -12.26
N GLY A 78 10.07 3.53 -11.46
CA GLY A 78 8.82 2.96 -11.95
C GLY A 78 8.16 2.01 -10.96
N PHE A 79 7.34 1.09 -11.48
CA PHE A 79 6.66 0.06 -10.69
C PHE A 79 7.18 -1.34 -11.08
N PRO A 80 7.24 -2.30 -10.14
CA PRO A 80 6.92 -2.17 -8.72
C PRO A 80 8.03 -1.45 -7.94
N THR A 81 7.64 -0.56 -7.01
CA THR A 81 8.52 0.05 -6.00
C THR A 81 7.87 -0.15 -4.64
N LEU A 82 8.63 -0.67 -3.68
CA LEU A 82 8.18 -0.86 -2.29
C LEU A 82 9.10 -0.06 -1.36
N ALA A 83 8.51 0.58 -0.35
CA ALA A 83 9.24 1.23 0.72
C ALA A 83 8.67 0.82 2.07
N LEU A 84 9.54 0.74 3.07
CA LEU A 84 9.16 0.49 4.46
C LEU A 84 9.39 1.76 5.27
N GLU A 85 8.37 2.20 5.99
CA GLU A 85 8.49 3.31 6.93
C GLU A 85 8.88 2.79 8.31
N ARG A 86 9.91 3.39 8.92
CA ARG A 86 10.35 3.14 10.30
C ARG A 86 10.80 4.44 10.93
N ASP A 87 10.26 4.77 12.10
CA ASP A 87 10.58 6.01 12.83
C ASP A 87 10.50 7.27 11.94
N GLY A 88 9.51 7.31 11.05
CA GLY A 88 9.30 8.39 10.08
C GLY A 88 10.29 8.42 8.91
N GLN A 89 11.19 7.44 8.80
CA GLN A 89 12.13 7.28 7.69
C GLN A 89 11.62 6.22 6.70
N LEU A 90 11.59 6.57 5.42
CA LEU A 90 11.23 5.65 4.34
C LEU A 90 12.49 4.99 3.76
N GLN A 91 12.54 3.67 3.83
CA GLN A 91 13.59 2.85 3.21
C GLN A 91 13.05 2.11 2.00
N VAL A 92 13.60 2.37 0.81
CA VAL A 92 13.28 1.63 -0.41
C VAL A 92 13.80 0.20 -0.30
N LEU A 93 12.99 -0.77 -0.71
CA LEU A 93 13.30 -2.20 -0.66
C LEU A 93 13.67 -2.69 -2.07
N ASP A 94 14.78 -3.41 -2.18
CA ASP A 94 15.13 -4.12 -3.41
C ASP A 94 14.24 -5.35 -3.60
N ILE A 95 13.07 -5.13 -4.19
CA ILE A 95 12.10 -6.19 -4.47
C ILE A 95 12.60 -7.18 -5.53
N GLY A 96 13.59 -6.79 -6.35
CA GLY A 96 14.15 -7.63 -7.42
C GLY A 96 14.74 -8.93 -6.88
N ALA A 97 15.39 -8.87 -5.72
CA ALA A 97 15.95 -10.03 -5.03
C ALA A 97 14.90 -11.07 -4.59
N TYR A 98 13.62 -10.68 -4.53
CA TYR A 98 12.53 -11.49 -3.99
C TYR A 98 11.43 -11.84 -5.01
N LEU A 99 11.55 -11.41 -6.26
CA LEU A 99 10.58 -11.77 -7.31
C LEU A 99 10.55 -13.30 -7.48
N GLY A 100 9.33 -13.87 -7.40
CA GLY A 100 9.12 -15.32 -7.44
C GLY A 100 9.50 -16.07 -6.16
N ARG A 101 9.82 -15.36 -5.06
CA ARG A 101 10.23 -15.95 -3.77
C ARG A 101 9.42 -15.37 -2.59
N PRO A 102 8.10 -15.60 -2.53
CA PRO A 102 7.24 -14.97 -1.54
C PRO A 102 7.56 -15.37 -0.09
N GLU A 103 8.06 -16.58 0.15
CA GLU A 103 8.51 -17.04 1.47
C GLU A 103 9.72 -16.24 1.96
N ALA A 104 10.73 -16.08 1.10
CA ALA A 104 11.93 -15.30 1.41
C ALA A 104 11.59 -13.82 1.65
N TRP A 105 10.65 -13.27 0.89
CA TRP A 105 10.13 -11.93 1.10
C TRP A 105 9.48 -11.77 2.47
N ARG A 106 8.59 -12.71 2.84
CA ARG A 106 7.92 -12.73 4.14
C ARG A 106 8.92 -12.81 5.28
N GLU A 107 9.92 -13.68 5.18
CA GLU A 107 10.98 -13.82 6.19
C GLU A 107 11.83 -12.56 6.33
N PHE A 108 12.17 -11.89 5.21
CA PHE A 108 12.85 -10.61 5.23
C PHE A 108 12.04 -9.53 5.98
N LEU A 109 10.74 -9.40 5.67
CA LEU A 109 9.87 -8.45 6.35
C LEU A 109 9.72 -8.77 7.85
N LEU A 110 9.51 -10.04 8.20
CA LEU A 110 9.38 -10.47 9.60
C LEU A 110 10.64 -10.17 10.41
N ARG A 111 11.84 -10.46 9.89
CA ARG A 111 13.11 -10.10 10.54
C ARG A 111 13.20 -8.59 10.76
N GLY A 112 12.86 -7.82 9.74
CA GLY A 112 12.86 -6.36 9.81
C GLY A 112 11.90 -5.77 10.86
N LEU A 113 10.79 -6.44 11.16
CA LEU A 113 9.85 -6.05 12.21
C LEU A 113 10.33 -6.41 13.62
N VAL A 114 11.08 -7.51 13.75
CA VAL A 114 11.68 -7.94 15.02
C VAL A 114 12.84 -7.02 15.42
N GLU A 115 13.67 -6.62 14.45
CA GLU A 115 14.79 -5.69 14.68
C GLU A 115 14.33 -4.24 14.98
N ALA A 116 13.06 -3.91 14.72
CA ALA A 116 12.49 -2.56 14.87
C ALA A 116 11.77 -2.30 16.22
N GLN A 117 11.82 -3.21 17.20
CA GLN A 117 11.23 -3.01 18.54
C GLN A 117 12.28 -2.55 19.57
N PRO A 118 11.89 -1.68 20.52
CA PRO A 118 11.99 -0.23 20.43
C PRO A 118 13.32 0.30 20.98
N ALA A 119 13.64 1.55 20.63
CA ALA A 119 14.49 2.41 21.44
C ALA A 119 13.98 2.36 22.89
N THR A 120 14.79 1.78 23.78
CA THR A 120 14.61 1.84 25.23
C THR A 120 14.20 3.24 25.64
N ALA A 121 13.11 3.33 26.41
CA ALA A 121 12.68 4.54 27.10
C ALA A 121 13.90 5.28 27.64
N GLN A 122 14.31 6.36 26.98
CA GLN A 122 15.32 7.23 27.54
C GLN A 122 14.69 7.85 28.79
N ALA A 123 15.25 7.45 29.92
CA ALA A 123 15.02 8.07 31.21
C ALA A 123 15.05 9.58 31.00
N SER A 124 13.91 10.24 31.21
CA SER A 124 13.95 11.64 31.54
C SER A 124 14.66 11.72 32.88
N CYS A 125 15.91 12.15 32.86
CA CYS A 125 16.49 12.73 34.05
C CYS A 125 15.60 13.93 34.39
N ALA A 126 14.75 13.75 35.40
CA ALA A 126 14.15 14.88 36.08
C ALA A 126 15.32 15.72 36.58
N VAL A 127 15.43 16.97 36.12
CA VAL A 127 16.23 17.96 36.82
C VAL A 127 15.43 18.34 38.06
N ASP A 128 15.61 17.59 39.14
CA ASP A 128 15.35 18.10 40.47
C ASP A 128 16.38 19.20 40.73
N GLY A 129 15.90 20.43 40.60
CA GLY A 129 16.74 21.62 40.71
C GLY A 129 17.46 21.63 42.05
N SER A 130 18.80 21.51 42.00
CA SER A 130 19.77 22.20 42.85
C SER A 130 21.21 21.83 42.43
N GLY A 131 21.93 22.81 41.87
CA GLY A 131 23.41 22.83 41.87
C GLY A 131 24.09 22.56 40.53
N ASP A 132 25.07 23.41 40.20
CA ASP A 132 25.80 23.52 38.94
C ASP A 132 26.52 22.25 38.43
N CYS A 133 26.51 22.10 37.10
CA CYS A 133 27.33 21.27 36.18
C CYS A 133 27.38 19.75 36.39
#